data_AF-A0A2G8L1Y7-F1
#
_entry.id   AF-A0A2G8L1Y7-F1
#
_cell.length_a   1.000
_cell.length_b   1.000
_cell.length_c   1.000
_cell.angle_alpha   90.00
_cell.angle_beta   90.00
_cell.angle_gamma   90.00
#
_symmetry.space_group_name_H-M   'P 1'
#
loop_
_entity.id
_entity.type
_entity.pdbx_description
1 polymer ?
#
loop_
_entity_poly.entity_id
_entity_poly.type
_entity_poly.pdbx_seq_one_letter_code
_entity_poly.pdbx_strand_id
1 'polypeptide(L)'
;MVFPSDLKILDSISSRTFDTVFIFYIQKSGQRSASDILANVNSKHLVNSQFLEFLHSLGWPVVIGEHPGWTGNMMTSWKVDLYSHDSSEKKELSHGGSLYNGRKQVLYFADALSEVAFVVPNLPEAKTSSSETSKRDSFISEDSIDSSTSSIGLPLPPLASNNNNKDDSPRDIIPETNTGTEEFLAASLSSMPKPSEAGIMVIFIHALRSGLYRVAMKSSSTLAVPLIDGMVVSRRTLGAVVRQTAVNVCNRKRLESDNYSPPHVRRRQKIQDMVHKYHKRMNVPQFLASLFDQDT
;
A
#
# COMPACT_ATOMS: atom_id res chain seq x y z
N MET A 1 24.98 -18.62 -22.68
CA MET A 1 24.30 -17.30 -22.64
C MET A 1 23.89 -16.94 -21.21
N VAL A 2 24.76 -16.32 -20.41
CA VAL A 2 24.43 -15.95 -19.00
C VAL A 2 24.45 -14.42 -18.79
N PHE A 3 25.23 -13.67 -19.58
CA PHE A 3 25.36 -12.21 -19.45
C PHE A 3 24.05 -11.43 -19.63
N PRO A 4 23.23 -11.69 -20.68
CA PRO A 4 21.97 -10.96 -20.84
C PRO A 4 21.01 -11.15 -19.66
N SER A 5 21.01 -12.35 -19.05
CA SER A 5 20.20 -12.63 -17.86
C SER A 5 20.69 -11.86 -16.64
N ASP A 6 22.01 -11.81 -16.41
CA ASP A 6 22.59 -11.03 -15.32
C ASP A 6 22.40 -9.52 -15.50
N LEU A 7 22.42 -9.02 -16.74
CA LEU A 7 22.12 -7.63 -17.06
C LEU A 7 20.64 -7.30 -16.80
N LYS A 8 19.70 -8.18 -17.17
CA LYS A 8 18.28 -8.04 -16.81
C LYS A 8 18.07 -7.97 -15.29
N ILE A 9 18.79 -8.80 -14.53
CA ILE A 9 18.76 -8.75 -13.07
C ILE A 9 19.29 -7.40 -12.57
N LEU A 10 20.41 -6.90 -13.11
CA LEU A 10 20.95 -5.59 -12.75
C LEU A 10 19.94 -4.46 -13.02
N ASP A 11 19.29 -4.47 -14.17
CA ASP A 11 18.30 -3.45 -14.54
C ASP A 11 17.02 -3.52 -13.72
N SER A 12 16.67 -4.71 -13.21
CA SER A 12 15.56 -4.88 -12.27
C SER A 12 15.84 -4.35 -10.85
N ILE A 13 17.08 -4.00 -10.52
CA ILE A 13 17.40 -3.38 -9.23
C ILE A 13 16.84 -1.96 -9.22
N SER A 14 15.79 -1.76 -8.42
CA SER A 14 15.19 -0.45 -8.16
C SER A 14 16.24 0.61 -7.81
N SER A 15 16.04 1.85 -8.28
CA SER A 15 16.85 3.01 -7.89
C SER A 15 16.42 3.62 -6.56
N ARG A 16 15.21 3.30 -6.10
CA ARG A 16 14.58 3.84 -4.88
C ARG A 16 14.24 2.75 -3.88
N THR A 17 14.12 3.14 -2.62
CA THR A 17 13.42 2.28 -1.64
C THR A 17 11.93 2.33 -1.91
N PHE A 18 11.21 1.26 -1.59
CA PHE A 18 9.77 1.19 -1.79
C PHE A 18 9.07 0.62 -0.56
N ASP A 19 7.88 1.13 -0.25
CA ASP A 19 7.07 0.72 0.89
C ASP A 19 5.59 0.59 0.52
N THR A 20 4.87 -0.26 1.26
CA THR A 20 3.41 -0.36 1.18
C THR A 20 2.79 0.00 2.52
N VAL A 21 1.75 0.83 2.48
CA VAL A 21 0.93 1.17 3.66
C VAL A 21 -0.50 0.71 3.40
N PHE A 22 -0.99 -0.16 4.27
CA PHE A 22 -2.37 -0.65 4.20
C PHE A 22 -3.30 0.22 5.03
N ILE A 23 -4.46 0.53 4.46
CA ILE A 23 -5.47 1.41 5.06
C ILE A 23 -6.76 0.65 5.19
N PHE A 24 -7.26 0.60 6.42
CA PHE A 24 -8.52 -0.03 6.76
C PHE A 24 -9.51 1.01 7.28
N TYR A 25 -10.75 0.94 6.84
CA TYR A 25 -11.82 1.79 7.34
C TYR A 25 -12.73 1.01 8.28
N ILE A 26 -12.83 1.47 9.52
CA ILE A 26 -13.67 0.87 10.56
C ILE A 26 -14.86 1.79 10.77
N GLN A 27 -16.07 1.31 10.44
CA GLN A 27 -17.27 2.15 10.46
C GLN A 27 -17.87 2.29 11.86
N LYS A 28 -17.84 1.21 12.65
CA LYS A 28 -18.51 1.13 13.96
C LYS A 28 -17.51 0.82 15.07
N SER A 29 -17.67 1.47 16.21
CA SER A 29 -16.89 1.15 17.41
C SER A 29 -17.12 -0.32 17.79
N GLY A 30 -16.04 -1.05 18.04
CA GLY A 30 -16.11 -2.48 18.40
C GLY A 30 -16.27 -3.45 17.24
N GLN A 31 -16.29 -2.98 15.98
CA GLN A 31 -16.19 -3.87 14.81
C GLN A 31 -14.83 -4.56 14.81
N ARG A 32 -14.83 -5.90 14.79
CA ARG A 32 -13.61 -6.74 14.89
C ARG A 32 -13.46 -7.76 13.77
N SER A 33 -14.54 -8.08 13.05
CA SER A 33 -14.51 -9.05 11.96
C SER A 33 -13.76 -8.48 10.75
N ALA A 34 -12.73 -9.19 10.28
CA ALA A 34 -11.95 -8.79 9.12
C ALA A 34 -12.81 -8.68 7.84
N SER A 35 -13.71 -9.64 7.60
CA SER A 35 -14.61 -9.60 6.44
C SER A 35 -15.46 -8.33 6.41
N ASP A 36 -15.98 -7.95 7.56
CA ASP A 36 -16.87 -6.79 7.67
C ASP A 36 -16.07 -5.49 7.48
N ILE A 37 -14.84 -5.43 8.01
CA ILE A 37 -13.95 -4.28 7.84
C ILE A 37 -13.59 -4.09 6.36
N LEU A 38 -13.23 -5.18 5.67
CA LEU A 38 -12.92 -5.15 4.24
C LEU A 38 -14.12 -4.79 3.36
N ALA A 39 -15.34 -5.14 3.80
CA ALA A 39 -16.57 -4.80 3.09
C ALA A 39 -16.95 -3.31 3.22
N ASN A 40 -16.49 -2.62 4.27
CA ASN A 40 -16.89 -1.24 4.55
C ASN A 40 -16.53 -0.24 3.41
N VAL A 41 -15.49 -0.53 2.63
CA VAL A 41 -14.97 0.37 1.58
C VAL A 41 -15.59 0.13 0.19
N ASN A 42 -16.49 -0.84 0.06
CA ASN A 42 -17.06 -1.23 -1.24
C ASN A 42 -17.98 -0.18 -1.86
N SER A 43 -18.58 0.69 -1.04
CA SER A 43 -19.49 1.75 -1.53
C SER A 43 -19.20 3.08 -0.87
N LYS A 44 -19.32 4.15 -1.66
CA LYS A 44 -19.16 5.54 -1.19
C LYS A 44 -20.14 5.87 -0.06
N HIS A 45 -21.31 5.23 -0.04
CA HIS A 45 -22.34 5.46 0.98
C HIS A 45 -22.03 4.80 2.34
N LEU A 46 -21.09 3.86 2.38
CA LEU A 46 -20.71 3.15 3.61
C LEU A 46 -19.57 3.88 4.36
N VAL A 47 -18.91 4.84 3.71
CA VAL A 47 -17.77 5.58 4.25
C VAL A 47 -18.10 7.05 4.50
N ASN A 48 -17.42 7.65 5.47
CA ASN A 48 -17.49 9.08 5.71
C ASN A 48 -16.69 9.84 4.64
N SER A 49 -17.18 11.00 4.17
CA SER A 49 -16.46 11.85 3.22
C SER A 49 -15.07 12.30 3.71
N GLN A 50 -14.90 12.45 5.03
CA GLN A 50 -13.62 12.73 5.67
C GLN A 50 -12.57 11.63 5.47
N PHE A 51 -13.00 10.38 5.30
CA PHE A 51 -12.10 9.26 4.98
C PHE A 51 -11.60 9.35 3.55
N LEU A 52 -12.49 9.62 2.59
CA LEU A 52 -12.12 9.79 1.19
C LEU A 52 -11.22 11.00 0.98
N GLU A 53 -11.47 12.10 1.68
CA GLU A 53 -10.58 13.27 1.68
C GLU A 53 -9.19 12.92 2.23
N PHE A 54 -9.13 12.17 3.32
CA PHE A 54 -7.87 11.66 3.85
C PHE A 54 -7.14 10.80 2.81
N LEU A 55 -7.80 9.86 2.15
CA LEU A 55 -7.21 9.05 1.08
C LEU A 55 -6.61 9.92 -0.03
N HIS A 56 -7.36 10.90 -0.54
CA HIS A 56 -6.86 11.81 -1.58
C HIS A 56 -5.68 12.69 -1.12
N SER A 57 -5.49 12.87 0.19
CA SER A 57 -4.35 13.59 0.74
C SER A 57 -3.06 12.74 0.84
N LEU A 58 -3.13 11.43 0.60
CA LEU A 58 -1.99 10.51 0.72
C LEU A 58 -1.18 10.32 -0.57
N GLY A 59 -1.70 10.70 -1.74
CA GLY A 59 -0.98 10.48 -2.98
C GLY A 59 -1.86 10.61 -4.21
N TRP A 60 -1.28 10.23 -5.34
CA TRP A 60 -1.92 10.29 -6.64
C TRP A 60 -2.50 8.92 -7.00
N PRO A 61 -3.75 8.83 -7.47
CA PRO A 61 -4.29 7.58 -7.95
C PRO A 61 -3.54 7.15 -9.23
N VAL A 62 -3.10 5.89 -9.27
CA VAL A 62 -2.43 5.30 -10.45
C VAL A 62 -3.02 3.93 -10.77
N VAL A 63 -3.16 3.63 -12.05
CA VAL A 63 -3.60 2.32 -12.56
C VAL A 63 -2.41 1.37 -12.60
N ILE A 64 -2.59 0.14 -12.14
CA ILE A 64 -1.47 -0.78 -11.91
C ILE A 64 -0.75 -1.19 -13.19
N GLY A 65 -1.49 -1.52 -14.27
CA GLY A 65 -0.89 -1.92 -15.55
C GLY A 65 -0.20 -0.79 -16.32
N GLU A 66 -0.48 0.47 -15.95
CA GLU A 66 0.06 1.66 -16.61
C GLU A 66 1.20 2.31 -15.81
N HIS A 67 1.39 1.92 -14.55
CA HIS A 67 2.32 2.57 -13.64
C HIS A 67 3.70 1.91 -13.63
N PRO A 68 4.80 2.65 -13.91
CA PRO A 68 6.15 2.07 -13.97
C PRO A 68 6.82 1.86 -12.60
N GLY A 69 6.24 2.35 -11.50
CA GLY A 69 6.83 2.30 -10.16
C GLY A 69 6.28 1.18 -9.28
N TRP A 70 6.50 1.33 -7.98
CA TRP A 70 5.93 0.44 -6.96
C TRP A 70 4.40 0.55 -6.87
N THR A 71 3.69 -0.56 -7.11
CA THR A 71 2.23 -0.67 -7.05
C THR A 71 1.72 -1.40 -5.80
N GLY A 72 2.56 -1.53 -4.77
CA GLY A 72 2.19 -2.16 -3.50
C GLY A 72 2.46 -3.66 -3.43
N ASN A 73 2.74 -4.30 -4.57
CA ASN A 73 3.06 -5.72 -4.66
C ASN A 73 4.16 -5.99 -5.71
N MET A 74 5.09 -6.90 -5.39
CA MET A 74 6.19 -7.30 -6.27
C MET A 74 5.72 -7.85 -7.62
N MET A 75 4.60 -8.57 -7.64
CA MET A 75 4.08 -9.22 -8.84
C MET A 75 3.53 -8.21 -9.87
N THR A 76 3.16 -7.02 -9.42
CA THR A 76 2.50 -5.99 -10.24
C THR A 76 3.35 -4.74 -10.42
N SER A 77 4.49 -4.63 -9.75
CA SER A 77 5.34 -3.43 -9.78
C SER A 77 6.36 -3.48 -10.91
N TRP A 78 6.72 -2.32 -11.45
CA TRP A 78 7.70 -2.17 -12.54
C TRP A 78 7.36 -2.96 -13.82
N LYS A 79 6.07 -3.24 -14.03
CA LYS A 79 5.55 -3.91 -15.23
C LYS A 79 4.55 -2.95 -15.88
N VAL A 80 4.95 -2.37 -17.01
CA VAL A 80 4.05 -1.54 -17.83
C VAL A 80 3.59 -2.38 -19.01
N ASP A 81 2.28 -2.61 -19.12
CA ASP A 81 1.70 -3.30 -20.26
C ASP A 81 1.59 -2.31 -21.42
N LEU A 82 2.59 -2.33 -22.31
CA LEU A 82 2.70 -1.41 -23.45
C LEU A 82 1.56 -1.54 -24.49
N TYR A 83 0.64 -2.50 -24.31
CA TYR A 83 -0.44 -2.81 -25.24
C TYR A 83 -1.85 -2.64 -24.65
N SER A 84 -1.99 -2.21 -23.38
CA SER A 84 -3.31 -2.01 -22.77
C SER A 84 -3.89 -0.63 -23.13
N HIS A 85 -4.17 -0.41 -24.41
CA HIS A 85 -5.07 0.67 -24.84
C HIS A 85 -6.48 0.12 -24.99
N ASP A 86 -7.19 -0.07 -23.88
CA ASP A 86 -8.65 -0.07 -23.89
C ASP A 86 -9.14 0.99 -22.91
N SER A 87 -9.23 2.22 -23.42
CA SER A 87 -9.74 3.41 -22.73
C SER A 87 -11.26 3.34 -22.60
N SER A 88 -11.75 2.28 -21.96
CA SER A 88 -13.16 1.96 -21.75
C SER A 88 -13.46 1.56 -20.30
N GLU A 89 -12.55 1.77 -19.35
CA GLU A 89 -12.90 1.64 -17.94
C GLU A 89 -13.79 2.82 -17.54
N LYS A 90 -15.09 2.56 -17.46
CA LYS A 90 -16.05 3.44 -16.78
C LYS A 90 -15.41 3.86 -15.46
N LYS A 91 -15.14 5.16 -15.26
CA LYS A 91 -14.76 5.69 -13.93
C LYS A 91 -15.79 5.16 -12.95
N GLU A 92 -15.38 4.22 -12.10
CA GLU A 92 -16.21 3.62 -11.07
C GLU A 92 -16.46 4.72 -10.03
N LEU A 93 -17.41 5.62 -10.30
CA LEU A 93 -17.59 6.90 -9.60
C LEU A 93 -18.06 6.74 -8.15
N SER A 94 -18.49 5.54 -7.76
CA SER A 94 -19.05 5.24 -6.44
C SER A 94 -18.28 4.11 -5.76
N HIS A 95 -17.06 4.40 -5.32
CA HIS A 95 -16.29 3.54 -4.41
C HIS A 95 -16.12 4.19 -3.04
N GLY A 96 -16.05 3.38 -1.98
CA GLY A 96 -15.69 3.84 -0.64
C GLY A 96 -14.18 3.87 -0.40
N GLY A 97 -13.38 3.55 -1.41
CA GLY A 97 -11.92 3.38 -1.33
C GLY A 97 -11.44 2.07 -1.95
N SER A 98 -12.37 1.12 -2.19
CA SER A 98 -12.11 -0.19 -2.80
C SER A 98 -11.43 -0.16 -4.17
N LEU A 99 -11.45 0.96 -4.88
CA LEU A 99 -10.70 1.12 -6.14
C LEU A 99 -9.18 1.03 -5.91
N TYR A 100 -8.69 1.46 -4.75
CA TYR A 100 -7.28 1.50 -4.39
C TYR A 100 -6.77 0.19 -3.77
N ASN A 101 -7.29 -0.95 -4.22
CA ASN A 101 -7.07 -2.26 -3.60
C ASN A 101 -5.78 -2.98 -3.96
N GLY A 102 -4.87 -2.35 -4.72
CA GLY A 102 -3.64 -3.01 -5.17
C GLY A 102 -3.87 -4.05 -6.28
N ARG A 103 -5.07 -4.08 -6.89
CA ARG A 103 -5.37 -4.85 -8.12
C ARG A 103 -5.83 -3.94 -9.27
N LYS A 104 -6.70 -2.96 -8.98
CA LYS A 104 -7.17 -1.95 -9.95
C LYS A 104 -6.24 -0.72 -9.92
N GLN A 105 -6.22 -0.03 -8.77
CA GLN A 105 -5.38 1.15 -8.54
C GLN A 105 -4.67 1.09 -7.20
N VAL A 106 -3.71 1.99 -7.02
CA VAL A 106 -3.16 2.38 -5.72
C VAL A 106 -3.08 3.90 -5.62
N LEU A 107 -2.99 4.40 -4.39
CA LEU A 107 -2.59 5.79 -4.16
C LEU A 107 -1.07 5.82 -4.03
N TYR A 108 -0.39 6.45 -4.99
CA TYR A 108 1.06 6.45 -5.11
C TYR A 108 1.66 7.79 -4.70
N PHE A 109 2.77 7.73 -3.96
CA PHE A 109 3.61 8.88 -3.64
C PHE A 109 5.07 8.51 -3.85
N ALA A 110 5.87 9.44 -4.35
CA ALA A 110 7.31 9.26 -4.42
C ALA A 110 8.06 10.58 -4.28
N ASP A 111 9.30 10.47 -3.81
CA ASP A 111 10.30 11.53 -3.85
C ASP A 111 11.54 11.06 -4.63
N ALA A 112 12.67 11.76 -4.47
CA ALA A 112 13.90 11.42 -5.18
C ALA A 112 14.46 10.03 -4.81
N LEU A 113 14.19 9.54 -3.59
CA LEU A 113 14.87 8.39 -2.99
C LEU A 113 13.91 7.25 -2.62
N SER A 114 12.62 7.52 -2.50
CA SER A 114 11.62 6.58 -1.99
C SER A 114 10.31 6.63 -2.77
N GLU A 115 9.62 5.48 -2.78
CA GLU A 115 8.28 5.30 -3.32
C GLU A 115 7.39 4.66 -2.25
N VAL A 116 6.13 5.05 -2.19
CA VAL A 116 5.15 4.51 -1.25
C VAL A 116 3.84 4.27 -1.98
N ALA A 117 3.32 3.05 -1.88
CA ALA A 117 1.98 2.70 -2.32
C ALA A 117 1.04 2.59 -1.12
N PHE A 118 -0.06 3.32 -1.16
CA PHE A 118 -1.15 3.22 -0.20
C PHE A 118 -2.25 2.34 -0.79
N VAL A 119 -2.54 1.24 -0.10
CA VAL A 119 -3.48 0.21 -0.52
C VAL A 119 -4.66 0.18 0.45
N VAL A 120 -5.87 0.10 -0.09
CA VAL A 120 -7.13 -0.04 0.65
C VAL A 120 -7.69 -1.43 0.34
N PRO A 121 -7.34 -2.48 1.11
CA PRO A 121 -7.80 -3.83 0.84
C PRO A 121 -9.32 -3.95 0.91
N ASN A 122 -9.88 -4.78 0.03
CA ASN A 122 -11.29 -5.11 0.01
C ASN A 122 -11.51 -6.57 -0.38
N LEU A 123 -12.69 -7.10 -0.04
CA LEU A 123 -13.06 -8.44 -0.48
C LEU A 123 -13.13 -8.49 -2.02
N PRO A 124 -12.65 -9.57 -2.66
CA PRO A 124 -12.84 -9.76 -4.09
C PRO A 124 -14.32 -9.67 -4.45
N GLU A 125 -14.64 -8.92 -5.51
CA GLU A 125 -16.00 -8.91 -6.05
C GLU A 125 -16.36 -10.35 -6.45
N ALA A 126 -17.41 -10.90 -5.85
CA ALA A 126 -17.97 -12.15 -6.32
C ALA A 126 -18.37 -11.93 -7.79
N LYS A 127 -17.82 -12.74 -8.71
CA LYS A 127 -18.17 -12.71 -10.13
C LYS A 127 -19.67 -12.95 -10.25
N THR A 128 -20.45 -11.89 -10.27
CA THR A 128 -21.88 -11.96 -10.50
C THR A 128 -22.01 -12.20 -11.99
N SER A 129 -22.30 -13.44 -12.38
CA SER A 129 -22.72 -13.75 -13.73
C SER A 129 -23.88 -12.84 -14.08
N SER A 130 -23.67 -11.90 -14.99
CA SER A 130 -24.69 -11.02 -15.52
C SER A 130 -25.72 -11.85 -16.28
N SER A 131 -26.75 -12.33 -15.59
CA SER A 131 -28.01 -12.69 -16.25
C SER A 131 -28.83 -11.40 -16.41
N GLU A 132 -28.74 -10.83 -17.61
CA GLU A 132 -29.73 -9.91 -18.14
C GLU A 132 -31.11 -10.59 -18.08
N THR A 133 -32.07 -9.98 -17.40
CA THR A 133 -33.47 -10.19 -17.77
C THR A 133 -34.24 -8.90 -17.53
N SER A 134 -34.90 -8.48 -18.59
CA SER A 134 -35.64 -7.24 -18.74
C SER A 134 -37.06 -7.34 -18.16
N LYS A 135 -37.58 -6.18 -17.68
CA LYS A 135 -39.00 -5.79 -17.45
C LYS A 135 -39.68 -6.44 -16.22
N ARG A 136 -40.47 -5.73 -15.41
CA ARG A 136 -41.50 -4.74 -15.75
C ARG A 136 -41.68 -3.67 -14.65
N ASP A 137 -42.11 -2.50 -15.11
CA ASP A 137 -42.69 -1.40 -14.36
C ASP A 137 -43.99 -1.79 -13.63
N SER A 138 -44.18 -1.23 -12.44
CA SER A 138 -45.50 -0.84 -11.93
C SER A 138 -45.37 0.29 -10.90
N PHE A 139 -45.85 1.46 -11.29
CA PHE A 139 -46.21 2.62 -10.46
C PHE A 139 -47.22 2.24 -9.37
N ILE A 140 -47.09 2.78 -8.14
CA ILE A 140 -48.10 3.52 -7.35
C ILE A 140 -47.38 4.42 -6.31
N SER A 141 -47.98 5.60 -6.10
CA SER A 141 -47.55 6.87 -5.51
C SER A 141 -47.47 7.00 -3.97
N GLU A 142 -46.77 8.08 -3.54
CA GLU A 142 -46.99 9.03 -2.39
C GLU A 142 -47.35 8.45 -1.00
N ASP A 143 -46.77 8.86 0.12
CA ASP A 143 -46.72 10.24 0.63
C ASP A 143 -45.95 10.33 1.98
N SER A 144 -45.60 11.57 2.38
CA SER A 144 -45.44 12.09 3.76
C SER A 144 -44.05 12.49 4.30
N ILE A 145 -44.04 13.74 4.76
CA ILE A 145 -43.04 14.60 5.40
C ILE A 145 -43.14 14.48 6.92
N ASP A 146 -42.01 14.52 7.65
CA ASP A 146 -41.74 15.36 8.84
C ASP A 146 -40.40 14.96 9.48
N SER A 147 -39.38 15.83 9.54
CA SER A 147 -39.11 16.93 10.49
C SER A 147 -38.43 16.49 11.81
N SER A 148 -37.21 17.05 11.98
CA SER A 148 -36.54 17.47 13.22
C SER A 148 -36.83 16.75 14.54
N THR A 149 -35.77 16.16 15.14
CA THR A 149 -35.53 16.32 16.59
C THR A 149 -34.04 16.48 16.90
N SER A 150 -33.74 17.59 17.56
CA SER A 150 -32.53 17.89 18.30
C SER A 150 -32.44 17.04 19.57
N SER A 151 -31.28 16.49 19.90
CA SER A 151 -31.00 16.00 21.27
C SER A 151 -29.50 16.06 21.60
N ILE A 152 -29.15 17.07 22.40
CA ILE A 152 -28.45 16.98 23.69
C ILE A 152 -27.12 16.21 23.72
N GLY A 153 -26.06 16.95 24.03
CA GLY A 153 -24.71 16.44 24.22
C GLY A 153 -24.57 15.47 25.39
N LEU A 154 -23.69 14.50 25.19
CA LEU A 154 -22.99 13.79 26.26
C LEU A 154 -21.49 13.72 25.89
N PRO A 155 -20.57 13.91 26.84
CA PRO A 155 -19.15 13.73 26.64
C PRO A 155 -18.85 12.23 26.50
N LEU A 156 -18.13 11.85 25.43
CA LEU A 156 -17.62 10.49 25.28
C LEU A 156 -16.56 10.21 26.37
N PRO A 157 -16.52 8.99 26.93
CA PRO A 157 -15.62 8.64 28.02
C PRO A 157 -14.15 8.74 27.59
N PRO A 158 -13.23 8.99 28.54
CA PRO A 158 -11.80 8.90 28.26
C PRO A 158 -11.48 7.49 27.77
N LEU A 159 -10.62 7.36 26.75
CA LEU A 159 -9.99 6.09 26.42
C LEU A 159 -9.27 5.64 27.69
N ALA A 160 -9.89 4.72 28.43
CA ALA A 160 -9.31 4.14 29.61
C ALA A 160 -8.09 3.35 29.16
N SER A 161 -6.91 3.85 29.54
CA SER A 161 -5.68 3.09 29.60
C SER A 161 -5.87 1.99 30.65
N ASN A 162 -6.58 0.92 30.29
CA ASN A 162 -6.82 -0.21 31.18
C ASN A 162 -5.84 -1.32 30.80
N ASN A 163 -4.87 -1.55 31.68
CA ASN A 163 -3.80 -2.56 31.60
C ASN A 163 -4.32 -4.01 31.67
N ASN A 164 -5.24 -4.38 30.79
CA ASN A 164 -5.67 -5.76 30.60
C ASN A 164 -5.30 -6.20 29.18
N ASN A 165 -4.29 -7.07 29.10
CA ASN A 165 -3.81 -7.75 27.91
C ASN A 165 -4.92 -8.60 27.22
N LYS A 166 -5.85 -7.94 26.53
CA LYS A 166 -6.60 -8.52 25.42
C LYS A 166 -6.19 -7.74 24.19
N ASP A 167 -5.50 -8.45 23.31
CA ASP A 167 -4.84 -7.90 22.15
C ASP A 167 -5.86 -7.37 21.15
N ASP A 168 -6.14 -6.07 21.18
CA ASP A 168 -6.96 -5.34 20.19
C ASP A 168 -6.20 -5.13 18.86
N SER A 169 -5.16 -5.92 18.59
CA SER A 169 -4.48 -5.95 17.30
C SER A 169 -5.39 -6.60 16.24
N PRO A 170 -5.54 -6.02 15.03
CA PRO A 170 -6.34 -6.60 13.95
C PRO A 170 -5.63 -7.82 13.31
N ARG A 171 -5.45 -8.91 14.08
CA ARG A 171 -4.77 -10.14 13.67
C ARG A 171 -5.40 -10.78 12.43
N ASP A 172 -6.72 -10.71 12.35
CA ASP A 172 -7.50 -11.32 11.26
C ASP A 172 -7.34 -10.56 9.92
N ILE A 173 -6.74 -9.36 9.95
CA ILE A 173 -6.54 -8.51 8.76
C ILE A 173 -5.11 -8.64 8.20
N ILE A 174 -4.16 -9.14 8.99
CA ILE A 174 -2.76 -9.33 8.59
C ILE A 174 -2.61 -10.16 7.29
N PRO A 175 -3.40 -11.23 7.04
CA PRO A 175 -3.31 -11.97 5.78
C PRO A 175 -3.54 -11.12 4.52
N GLU A 176 -4.29 -10.02 4.63
CA GLU A 176 -4.61 -9.10 3.53
C GLU A 176 -3.49 -8.06 3.28
N THR A 177 -2.40 -8.12 4.04
CA THR A 177 -1.27 -7.15 3.96
C THR A 177 -0.06 -7.69 3.19
N ASN A 178 -0.27 -8.72 2.35
CA ASN A 178 0.83 -9.35 1.60
C ASN A 178 1.29 -8.47 0.42
N THR A 179 2.59 -8.14 0.42
CA THR A 179 3.28 -7.35 -0.62
C THR A 179 4.07 -8.21 -1.62
N GLY A 180 4.11 -9.54 -1.42
CA GLY A 180 4.95 -10.48 -2.17
C GLY A 180 6.44 -10.44 -1.83
N THR A 181 6.88 -9.49 -0.98
CA THR A 181 8.30 -9.41 -0.56
C THR A 181 8.66 -10.51 0.44
N GLU A 182 7.70 -10.96 1.24
CA GLU A 182 7.85 -12.03 2.23
C GLU A 182 8.30 -13.35 1.58
N GLU A 183 7.72 -13.70 0.42
CA GLU A 183 7.99 -14.95 -0.30
C GLU A 183 9.36 -14.95 -0.99
N PHE A 184 9.79 -13.79 -1.51
CA PHE A 184 11.12 -13.60 -2.09
C PHE A 184 12.24 -13.67 -1.03
N LEU A 185 12.00 -13.12 0.16
CA LEU A 185 12.93 -13.19 1.29
C LEU A 185 12.97 -14.61 1.89
N ALA A 186 11.82 -15.27 2.02
CA ALA A 186 11.74 -16.67 2.48
C ALA A 186 12.42 -17.65 1.52
N ALA A 187 12.33 -17.42 0.20
CA ALA A 187 13.05 -18.21 -0.80
C ALA A 187 14.57 -18.00 -0.77
N SER A 188 15.04 -16.85 -0.26
CA SER A 188 16.46 -16.51 -0.17
C SER A 188 17.09 -16.94 1.17
N LEU A 189 16.30 -17.13 2.23
CA LEU A 189 16.76 -17.46 3.57
C LEU A 189 15.76 -18.43 4.23
N SER A 190 16.09 -19.73 4.27
CA SER A 190 15.22 -20.83 4.71
C SER A 190 14.88 -20.85 6.22
N SER A 191 15.09 -19.76 6.95
CA SER A 191 14.93 -19.70 8.41
C SER A 191 14.63 -18.27 8.87
N MET A 192 13.52 -17.71 8.42
CA MET A 192 12.93 -16.56 9.12
C MET A 192 11.58 -16.94 9.73
N PRO A 193 11.27 -16.44 10.93
CA PRO A 193 9.95 -16.64 11.52
C PRO A 193 8.90 -16.03 10.59
N LYS A 194 7.70 -16.64 10.55
CA LYS A 194 6.47 -15.98 10.06
C LYS A 194 6.41 -14.54 10.60
N PRO A 195 5.85 -13.56 9.86
CA PRO A 195 5.82 -12.15 10.28
C PRO A 195 5.37 -12.08 11.73
N SER A 196 6.33 -11.86 12.63
CA SER A 196 6.08 -11.78 14.05
C SER A 196 5.50 -10.39 14.31
N GLU A 197 4.50 -10.30 15.20
CA GLU A 197 3.84 -9.03 15.56
C GLU A 197 4.83 -7.93 15.98
N ALA A 198 6.06 -8.31 16.34
CA ALA A 198 7.16 -7.46 16.78
C ALA A 198 7.61 -6.38 15.76
N GLY A 199 7.09 -6.38 14.52
CA GLY A 199 7.49 -5.43 13.49
C GLY A 199 6.39 -4.48 12.99
N ILE A 200 5.14 -4.60 13.42
CA ILE A 200 4.04 -3.84 12.80
C ILE A 200 3.82 -2.50 13.52
N MET A 201 3.69 -1.41 12.74
CA MET A 201 3.21 -0.13 13.26
C MET A 201 1.78 0.09 12.78
N VAL A 202 0.89 0.41 13.71
CA VAL A 202 -0.50 0.77 13.44
C VAL A 202 -0.74 2.22 13.84
N ILE A 203 -1.30 3.01 12.93
CA ILE A 203 -1.69 4.40 13.15
C ILE A 203 -3.21 4.47 13.14
N PHE A 204 -3.82 4.69 14.30
CA PHE A 204 -5.24 4.92 14.43
C PHE A 204 -5.55 6.40 14.19
N ILE A 205 -6.52 6.67 13.32
CA ILE A 205 -6.93 8.03 12.95
C ILE A 205 -8.43 8.16 13.23
N HIS A 206 -8.77 9.01 14.18
CA HIS A 206 -10.16 9.25 14.60
C HIS A 206 -10.58 10.68 14.25
N ALA A 207 -11.56 10.81 13.37
CA ALA A 207 -12.18 12.11 13.09
C ALA A 207 -12.93 12.63 14.33
N LEU A 208 -12.70 13.90 14.70
CA LEU A 208 -13.37 14.57 15.79
C LEU A 208 -14.49 15.47 15.26
N ARG A 209 -15.48 15.78 16.11
CA ARG A 209 -16.58 16.71 15.79
C ARG A 209 -16.08 18.12 15.43
N SER A 210 -14.89 18.50 15.89
CA SER A 210 -14.23 19.77 15.54
C SER A 210 -13.71 19.82 14.10
N GLY A 211 -13.73 18.70 13.36
CA GLY A 211 -13.12 18.58 12.03
C GLY A 211 -11.61 18.33 12.06
N LEU A 212 -11.01 18.22 13.25
CA LEU A 212 -9.64 17.74 13.48
C LEU A 212 -9.61 16.22 13.60
N TYR A 213 -8.41 15.64 13.65
CA TYR A 213 -8.20 14.20 13.76
C TYR A 213 -7.32 13.87 14.96
N ARG A 214 -7.77 12.97 15.83
CA ARG A 214 -6.96 12.39 16.90
C ARG A 214 -6.19 11.20 16.35
N VAL A 215 -4.89 11.20 16.57
CA VAL A 215 -3.98 10.11 16.21
C VAL A 215 -3.64 9.31 17.46
N ALA A 216 -3.67 7.98 17.35
CA ALA A 216 -3.10 7.08 18.33
C ALA A 216 -2.18 6.08 17.63
N MET A 217 -1.08 5.70 18.27
CA MET A 217 -0.03 4.87 17.65
C MET A 217 0.24 3.62 18.48
N LYS A 218 0.27 2.46 17.82
CA LYS A 218 0.75 1.21 18.40
C LYS A 218 1.97 0.76 17.61
N SER A 219 3.13 0.70 18.26
CA SER A 219 4.38 0.24 17.65
C SER A 219 5.26 -0.44 18.69
N SER A 220 5.98 -1.48 18.26
CA SER A 220 6.99 -2.15 19.08
C SER A 220 8.35 -1.42 19.07
N SER A 221 8.61 -0.52 18.11
CA SER A 221 9.90 0.15 17.93
C SER A 221 9.87 1.59 18.41
N THR A 222 11.05 2.15 18.69
CA THR A 222 11.19 3.57 19.04
C THR A 222 10.61 4.45 17.92
N LEU A 223 9.83 5.47 18.30
CA LEU A 223 9.07 6.29 17.36
C LEU A 223 10.01 7.05 16.38
N ALA A 224 9.67 7.03 15.09
CA ALA A 224 10.33 7.79 14.03
C ALA A 224 9.41 8.89 13.51
N VAL A 225 9.31 9.99 14.26
CA VAL A 225 8.06 10.76 14.27
C VAL A 225 8.17 12.22 13.87
N PRO A 226 7.28 12.59 12.93
CA PRO A 226 6.43 13.78 13.00
C PRO A 226 5.12 13.54 13.78
N LEU A 227 4.51 12.34 13.73
CA LEU A 227 3.27 12.01 14.48
C LEU A 227 3.56 11.47 15.89
N ILE A 228 2.91 11.95 16.94
CA ILE A 228 3.08 11.40 18.29
C ILE A 228 1.75 10.80 18.77
N ASP A 229 1.81 9.78 19.63
CA ASP A 229 0.61 9.22 20.25
C ASP A 229 -0.20 10.30 20.99
N GLY A 230 -1.52 10.27 20.80
CA GLY A 230 -2.44 11.27 21.35
C GLY A 230 -2.50 12.60 20.59
N MET A 231 -1.67 12.82 19.57
CA MET A 231 -1.62 14.08 18.82
C MET A 231 -2.93 14.38 18.09
N VAL A 232 -3.30 15.66 18.03
CA VAL A 232 -4.45 16.14 17.24
C VAL A 232 -3.95 16.91 16.03
N VAL A 233 -4.39 16.53 14.84
CA VAL A 233 -3.87 17.05 13.57
C VAL A 233 -5.00 17.66 12.75
N SER A 234 -4.67 18.72 12.01
CA SER A 234 -5.61 19.34 11.08
C SER A 234 -5.86 18.45 9.87
N ARG A 235 -7.05 18.58 9.29
CA ARG A 235 -7.44 17.94 8.02
C ARG A 235 -6.40 18.12 6.90
N ARG A 236 -5.85 19.34 6.77
CA ARG A 236 -4.91 19.70 5.68
C ARG A 236 -3.53 19.06 5.83
N THR A 237 -3.10 18.82 7.06
CA THR A 237 -1.74 18.31 7.35
C THR A 237 -1.72 16.80 7.57
N LEU A 238 -2.87 16.18 7.84
CA LEU A 238 -3.00 14.76 8.21
C LEU A 238 -2.30 13.83 7.20
N GLY A 239 -2.62 13.93 5.91
CA GLY A 239 -2.01 13.09 4.89
C GLY A 239 -0.48 13.20 4.90
N ALA A 240 0.05 14.41 4.92
CA ALA A 240 1.50 14.64 4.91
C ALA A 240 2.21 14.05 6.13
N VAL A 241 1.67 14.24 7.34
CA VAL A 241 2.29 13.70 8.55
C VAL A 241 2.18 12.18 8.64
N VAL A 242 1.08 11.58 8.15
CA VAL A 242 0.93 10.12 8.06
C VAL A 242 1.94 9.54 7.08
N ARG A 243 2.06 10.10 5.87
CA ARG A 243 3.07 9.67 4.89
C ARG A 243 4.48 9.75 5.45
N GLN A 244 4.85 10.91 6.02
CA GLN A 244 6.20 11.11 6.53
C GLN A 244 6.51 10.16 7.70
N THR A 245 5.53 9.90 8.57
CA THR A 245 5.68 8.91 9.64
C THR A 245 5.89 7.52 9.07
N ALA A 246 5.09 7.09 8.09
CA ALA A 246 5.24 5.79 7.44
C ALA A 246 6.63 5.62 6.79
N VAL A 247 7.08 6.61 6.00
CA VAL A 247 8.41 6.62 5.36
C VAL A 247 9.52 6.55 6.41
N ASN A 248 9.44 7.37 7.46
CA ASN A 248 10.45 7.39 8.52
C ASN A 248 10.56 6.07 9.26
N VAL A 249 9.42 5.41 9.50
CA VAL A 249 9.36 4.11 10.18
C VAL A 249 9.94 3.02 9.31
N CYS A 250 9.61 3.00 8.02
CA CYS A 250 10.21 2.06 7.08
C CYS A 250 11.72 2.29 6.91
N ASN A 251 12.16 3.55 6.85
CA ASN A 251 13.58 3.91 6.83
C ASN A 251 14.29 3.43 8.09
N ARG A 252 13.71 3.64 9.27
CA ARG A 252 14.25 3.17 10.55
C ARG A 252 14.41 1.65 10.54
N LYS A 253 13.37 0.90 10.17
CA LYS A 253 13.42 -0.56 10.08
C LYS A 253 14.53 -1.06 9.15
N ARG A 254 14.76 -0.38 8.03
CA ARG A 254 15.86 -0.72 7.12
C ARG A 254 17.21 -0.44 7.75
N LEU A 255 17.37 0.69 8.45
CA LEU A 255 18.62 1.04 9.11
C LEU A 255 18.93 0.19 10.36
N GLU A 256 17.90 -0.33 11.02
CA GLU A 256 18.04 -1.28 12.13
C GLU A 256 18.41 -2.69 11.66
N SER A 257 18.28 -2.99 10.36
CA SER A 257 18.67 -4.27 9.80
C SER A 257 20.15 -4.26 9.39
N ASP A 258 20.96 -5.08 10.07
CA ASP A 258 22.40 -5.24 9.77
C ASP A 258 22.67 -5.70 8.32
N ASN A 259 21.68 -6.36 7.70
CA ASN A 259 21.78 -6.89 6.34
C ASN A 259 21.24 -5.93 5.28
N TYR A 260 20.82 -4.72 5.65
CA TYR A 260 20.29 -3.78 4.68
C TYR A 260 21.39 -3.14 3.84
N SER A 261 21.24 -3.26 2.52
CA SER A 261 22.09 -2.56 1.56
C SER A 261 21.22 -1.62 0.72
N PRO A 262 21.52 -0.30 0.71
CA PRO A 262 20.78 0.66 -0.11
C PRO A 262 20.79 0.30 -1.60
N PRO A 263 19.78 0.72 -2.38
CA PRO A 263 19.64 0.26 -3.77
C PRO A 263 20.86 0.60 -4.64
N HIS A 264 21.45 1.79 -4.46
CA HIS A 264 22.67 2.19 -5.18
C HIS A 264 23.89 1.33 -4.82
N VAL A 265 24.00 0.87 -3.58
CA VAL A 265 25.08 -0.03 -3.14
C VAL A 265 24.88 -1.42 -3.75
N ARG A 266 23.67 -1.97 -3.71
CA ARG A 266 23.34 -3.25 -4.35
C ARG A 266 23.62 -3.23 -5.85
N ARG A 267 23.24 -2.15 -6.54
CA ARG A 267 23.53 -1.96 -7.97
C ARG A 267 25.03 -1.93 -8.24
N ARG A 268 25.80 -1.17 -7.45
CA ARG A 268 27.27 -1.14 -7.56
C ARG A 268 27.89 -2.52 -7.36
N GLN A 269 27.47 -3.26 -6.33
CA GLN A 269 27.99 -4.59 -6.06
C GLN A 269 27.69 -5.55 -7.22
N LYS A 270 26.45 -5.56 -7.75
CA LYS A 270 26.10 -6.40 -8.90
C LYS A 270 26.91 -6.04 -10.16
N ILE A 271 27.18 -4.77 -10.40
CA ILE A 271 28.08 -4.33 -11.48
C ILE A 271 29.49 -4.89 -11.26
N GLN A 272 30.03 -4.77 -10.05
CA GLN A 272 31.34 -5.32 -9.73
C GLN A 272 31.37 -6.85 -9.95
N ASP A 273 30.35 -7.58 -9.51
CA ASP A 273 30.26 -9.03 -9.71
C ASP A 273 30.22 -9.38 -11.20
N MET A 274 29.45 -8.64 -12.01
CA MET A 274 29.42 -8.81 -13.46
C MET A 274 30.77 -8.52 -14.10
N VAL A 275 31.46 -7.44 -13.68
CA VAL A 275 32.81 -7.16 -14.16
C VAL A 275 33.73 -8.33 -13.84
N HIS A 276 33.79 -8.83 -12.60
CA HIS A 276 34.65 -9.96 -12.27
C HIS A 276 34.29 -11.24 -13.05
N LYS A 277 33.00 -11.50 -13.27
CA LYS A 277 32.50 -12.70 -13.95
C LYS A 277 32.76 -12.70 -15.46
N TYR A 278 32.68 -11.54 -16.10
CA TYR A 278 32.70 -11.42 -17.56
C TYR A 278 33.92 -10.69 -18.11
N HIS A 279 34.76 -10.14 -17.24
CA HIS A 279 35.97 -9.43 -17.65
C HIS A 279 36.90 -10.35 -18.43
N LYS A 280 37.23 -9.91 -19.64
CA LYS A 280 38.20 -10.55 -20.52
C LYS A 280 39.26 -9.51 -20.88
N ARG A 281 40.52 -9.76 -20.51
CA ARG A 281 41.64 -8.91 -20.98
C ARG A 281 41.90 -9.24 -22.43
N MET A 282 41.70 -8.27 -23.32
CA MET A 282 41.97 -8.39 -24.75
C MET A 282 42.70 -7.14 -25.21
N ASN A 283 43.69 -7.31 -26.09
CA ASN A 283 44.22 -6.17 -26.83
C ASN A 283 43.25 -5.77 -27.95
N VAL A 284 43.39 -4.57 -28.51
CA VAL A 284 42.46 -4.05 -29.52
C VAL A 284 42.28 -5.00 -30.72
N PRO A 285 43.35 -5.57 -31.32
CA PRO A 285 43.19 -6.54 -32.42
C PRO A 285 42.40 -7.78 -32.03
N GLN A 286 42.66 -8.36 -30.85
CA GLN A 286 41.92 -9.53 -30.36
C GLN A 286 40.44 -9.20 -30.13
N PHE A 287 40.14 -8.02 -29.58
CA PHE A 287 38.77 -7.57 -29.38
C PHE A 287 38.02 -7.47 -30.71
N LEU A 288 38.63 -6.82 -31.71
CA LEU A 288 38.05 -6.69 -33.05
C LEU A 288 37.82 -8.04 -33.71
N ALA A 289 38.77 -8.97 -33.62
CA ALA A 289 38.60 -10.33 -34.14
C ALA A 289 37.40 -11.05 -33.49
N SER A 290 37.24 -10.92 -32.16
CA SER A 290 36.15 -11.58 -31.44
C SER A 290 34.74 -11.05 -31.74
N LEU A 291 34.61 -9.88 -32.38
CA LEU A 291 33.32 -9.38 -32.85
C LEU A 291 32.78 -10.17 -34.03
N PHE A 292 33.65 -10.85 -34.79
CA PHE A 292 33.30 -11.61 -36.00
C PHE A 292 33.30 -13.13 -35.77
N ASP A 293 33.75 -13.62 -34.62
CA ASP A 293 33.78 -15.05 -34.24
C ASP A 293 32.41 -15.60 -33.76
N GLN A 294 31.30 -14.85 -33.86
CA GLN A 294 29.98 -15.26 -33.32
C GLN A 294 29.03 -15.96 -34.31
N ASP A 295 29.51 -16.40 -35.47
CA ASP A 295 28.74 -17.23 -36.41
C ASP A 295 29.37 -18.64 -36.52
N THR A 296 29.09 -19.53 -35.55
CA THR A 296 29.08 -21.01 -35.71
C THR A 296 28.40 -21.70 -34.53
#